data_AF-A0A2A8S5M1-F1
#
_entry.id   AF-A0A2A8S5M1-F1
#
_cell.length_a   1.000
_cell.length_b   1.000
_cell.length_c   1.000
_cell.angle_alpha   90.00
_cell.angle_beta   90.00
_cell.angle_gamma   90.00
#
_symmetry.space_group_name_H-M   'P 1'
#
loop_
_entity.id
_entity.type
_entity.pdbx_description
1 polymer ?
#
loop_
_entity_poly.entity_id
_entity_poly.type
_entity_poly.pdbx_seq_one_letter_code
_entity_poly.pdbx_strand_id
1 'polypeptide(L)' 'MFYNNKNELMFVGKARKLRPRIKKHFEDTVSVIKDHRDEVIKIDVCLVENAMEREIYETYIANKQKSKYNVDKVFFK' A
#
# COMPACT_ATOMS: atom_id res chain seq x y z
N MET A 1 0.66 0.98 -4.44
CA MET A 1 1.54 -0.07 -3.88
C MET A 1 2.92 0.55 -3.75
N PHE A 2 3.57 0.38 -2.61
CA PHE A 2 4.91 0.92 -2.35
C PHE A 2 5.91 -0.22 -2.26
N TYR A 3 7.04 -0.08 -2.96
CA TYR A 3 8.07 -1.10 -3.06
C TYR A 3 9.44 -0.56 -2.65
N ASN A 4 10.23 -1.42 -2.01
CA ASN A 4 11.62 -1.12 -1.65
C ASN A 4 12.62 -1.51 -2.74
N ASN A 5 13.90 -1.25 -2.49
CA ASN A 5 15.00 -1.56 -3.40
C ASN A 5 15.20 -3.05 -3.72
N LYS A 6 14.52 -3.94 -2.99
CA LYS A 6 14.48 -5.39 -3.23
C LYS A 6 13.23 -5.81 -4.02
N ASN A 7 12.44 -4.86 -4.54
CA ASN A 7 11.12 -5.11 -5.14
C ASN A 7 10.13 -5.80 -4.17
N GLU A 8 10.35 -5.71 -2.86
CA GLU A 8 9.43 -6.25 -1.87
C GLU A 8 8.29 -5.26 -1.64
N LEU A 9 7.07 -5.78 -1.57
CA LEU A 9 5.90 -4.97 -1.28
C LEU A 9 5.94 -4.53 0.19
N MET A 10 6.07 -3.22 0.39
CA MET A 10 6.05 -2.62 1.71
C MET A 10 4.62 -2.36 2.17
N PHE A 11 3.82 -1.74 1.30
CA PHE A 11 2.48 -1.28 1.65
C PHE A 11 1.54 -1.22 0.45
N VAL A 12 0.28 -1.59 0.69
CA VAL A 12 -0.84 -1.45 -0.24
C VAL A 12 -1.91 -0.61 0.43
N GLY A 13 -2.45 0.35 -0.31
CA GLY A 13 -3.60 1.13 0.12
C GLY A 13 -4.57 1.38 -1.01
N LYS A 14 -5.86 1.39 -0.71
CA LYS A 14 -6.92 1.83 -1.62
C LYS A 14 -7.18 3.34 -1.53
N ALA A 15 -7.58 3.93 -2.66
CA ALA A 15 -7.97 5.34 -2.71
C ALA A 15 -9.07 5.59 -3.75
N ARG A 16 -9.90 6.61 -3.53
CA ARG A 16 -10.72 7.23 -4.60
C ARG A 16 -9.92 8.29 -5.37
N LYS A 17 -9.11 9.07 -4.64
CA LYS A 17 -8.20 10.09 -5.20
C LYS A 17 -6.77 9.68 -4.89
N LEU A 18 -6.06 9.17 -5.90
CA LEU A 18 -4.71 8.62 -5.74
C LEU A 18 -3.69 9.67 -5.28
N ARG A 19 -3.63 10.81 -5.97
CA ARG A 19 -2.62 11.85 -5.70
C ARG A 19 -2.68 12.40 -4.27
N PRO A 20 -3.85 12.82 -3.73
CA PRO A 20 -3.95 13.21 -2.32
C PRO A 20 -3.62 12.08 -1.36
N ARG A 21 -3.97 10.83 -1.70
CA ARG A 21 -3.69 9.68 -0.83
C ARG A 21 -2.20 9.40 -0.73
N ILE A 22 -1.49 9.39 -1.86
CA ILE A 22 -0.04 9.20 -1.90
C ILE A 22 0.63 10.32 -1.09
N LYS A 23 0.30 11.59 -1.38
CA LYS A 23 0.83 12.74 -0.64
C LYS A 23 0.67 12.59 0.88
N LYS A 24 -0.53 12.20 1.33
CA LYS A 24 -0.81 11.96 2.76
C LYS A 24 0.11 10.90 3.37
N HIS A 25 0.44 9.82 2.65
CA HIS A 25 1.36 8.79 3.19
C HIS A 25 2.79 9.30 3.45
N PHE A 26 3.23 10.32 2.72
CA PHE A 26 4.58 10.90 2.83
C PHE A 26 4.64 12.13 3.74
N GLU A 27 3.51 12.76 4.07
CA GLU A 27 3.47 13.96 4.92
C GLU A 27 2.89 13.69 6.32
N ASP A 28 1.94 12.75 6.44
CA ASP A 28 1.15 12.57 7.66
C ASP A 28 1.87 11.75 8.73
N THR A 29 1.85 12.21 9.99
CA THR A 29 2.51 11.58 11.14
C THR A 29 1.87 10.28 11.59
N VAL A 30 0.63 9.98 11.14
CA VAL A 30 -0.06 8.70 11.41
C VAL A 30 0.02 7.69 10.27
N SER A 31 0.84 7.95 9.24
CA SER A 31 1.05 6.99 8.15
C SER A 31 1.74 5.73 8.66
N VAL A 32 1.28 4.56 8.23
CA VAL A 32 1.88 3.26 8.60
C VAL A 32 3.33 3.14 8.12
N ILE A 33 3.67 3.82 7.02
CA ILE A 33 5.03 3.83 6.47
C ILE A 33 5.86 5.02 6.94
N LYS A 34 5.42 5.79 7.95
CA LYS A 34 6.06 7.07 8.33
C LYS A 34 7.56 6.95 8.63
N ASP A 35 7.96 5.86 9.28
CA ASP A 35 9.35 5.60 9.70
C ASP A 35 10.16 4.89 8.60
N HIS A 36 9.53 4.56 7.47
CA HIS A 36 10.09 3.77 6.37
C HIS A 36 9.92 4.45 5.00
N ARG A 37 9.63 5.76 4.96
CA ARG A 37 9.37 6.48 3.70
C ARG A 37 10.57 6.45 2.75
N ASP A 38 11.77 6.52 3.30
CA ASP A 38 13.02 6.57 2.54
C ASP A 38 13.33 5.22 1.86
N GLU A 39 12.71 4.13 2.30
CA GLU A 39 12.84 2.83 1.67
C GLU A 39 11.99 2.71 0.39
N VAL A 40 11.00 3.58 0.18
CA VAL A 40 10.11 3.52 -0.99
C VAL A 40 10.81 4.04 -2.23
N ILE A 41 11.18 3.13 -3.14
CA ILE A 41 11.83 3.50 -4.41
C ILE A 41 10.86 3.49 -5.59
N LYS A 42 9.72 2.81 -5.47
CA LYS A 42 8.77 2.61 -6.55
C LYS A 42 7.34 2.63 -6.03
N ILE A 43 6.47 3.32 -6.78
CA ILE A 43 5.05 3.41 -6.52
C ILE A 43 4.30 2.87 -7.73
N ASP A 44 3.63 1.72 -7.56
CA ASP A 44 2.75 1.18 -8.59
C ASP A 44 1.28 1.50 -8.28
N VAL A 45 0.52 1.76 -9.34
CA VAL A 45 -0.89 2.14 -9.27
C VAL A 45 -1.71 1.18 -10.13
N CYS A 46 -2.82 0.71 -9.58
CA CYS A 46 -3.85 -0.03 -10.30
C CYS A 46 -5.13 0.80 -10.30
N LEU A 47 -5.72 1.03 -11.48
CA LEU A 47 -6.99 1.72 -11.63
C LEU A 47 -8.11 0.69 -11.61
N VAL A 48 -9.01 0.83 -10.63
CA VAL A 48 -10.12 -0.10 -10.40
C VAL A 48 -11.38 0.72 -10.23
N GLU A 49 -12.32 0.58 -11.14
CA GLU A 49 -13.55 1.39 -11.17
C GLU A 49 -14.50 0.98 -10.03
N ASN A 50 -14.73 -0.33 -9.90
CA ASN A 50 -15.66 -0.88 -8.92
C ASN A 50 -15.10 -0.74 -7.49
N ALA A 51 -15.93 -0.22 -6.57
CA ALA A 51 -15.55 -0.04 -5.18
C ALA A 51 -15.33 -1.37 -4.43
N MET A 52 -16.16 -2.39 -4.72
CA MET A 52 -16.06 -3.73 -4.14
C MET A 52 -14.76 -4.42 -4.55
N GLU A 53 -14.44 -4.41 -5.85
CA GLU A 53 -13.21 -5.02 -6.37
C GLU A 53 -11.97 -4.36 -5.77
N ARG A 54 -11.98 -3.02 -5.62
CA ARG A 54 -10.88 -2.28 -5.00
C ARG A 54 -10.63 -2.72 -3.56
N GLU A 55 -11.68 -3.05 -2.82
CA GLU A 55 -11.58 -3.56 -1.45
C GLU A 55 -11.01 -4.98 -1.41
N ILE A 56 -11.47 -5.85 -2.32
CA ILE A 56 -10.96 -7.21 -2.46
C ILE A 56 -9.47 -7.20 -2.86
N TYR A 57 -9.09 -6.39 -3.85
CA TYR A 57 -7.73 -6.34 -4.35
C TYR A 57 -6.72 -5.84 -3.33
N GLU A 58 -7.07 -4.85 -2.50
CA GLU A 58 -6.18 -4.39 -1.43
C GLU A 58 -5.79 -5.55 -0.51
N THR A 59 -6.78 -6.29 -0.01
CA THR A 59 -6.56 -7.44 0.87
C THR A 59 -5.85 -8.59 0.15
N TYR A 60 -6.27 -8.91 -1.08
CA TYR A 60 -5.67 -9.97 -1.88
C TYR A 60 -4.17 -9.72 -2.15
N ILE A 61 -3.82 -8.51 -2.61
CA ILE A 61 -2.44 -8.14 -2.94
C ILE A 61 -1.57 -8.14 -1.68
N ALA A 62 -2.07 -7.55 -0.58
CA ALA A 62 -1.34 -7.52 0.69
C ALA A 62 -0.96 -8.94 1.16
N ASN A 63 -1.86 -9.91 1.00
CA ASN A 63 -1.63 -11.30 1.38
C ASN A 63 -0.76 -12.06 0.39
N LYS A 64 -1.04 -11.93 -0.91
CA LYS A 64 -0.36 -12.69 -1.96
C LYS A 64 1.11 -12.31 -2.08
N GLN A 65 1.42 -11.02 -1.93
CA GLN A 65 2.79 -10.48 -2.01
C GLN A 65 3.44 -10.29 -0.63
N LYS A 66 2.76 -10.70 0.46
CA LYS A 66 3.24 -10.60 1.83
C LYS A 66 3.72 -9.20 2.22
N SER A 67 2.81 -8.23 2.11
CA SER A 67 3.09 -6.82 2.43
C SER A 67 3.58 -6.66 3.87
N LYS A 68 4.72 -5.99 4.06
CA LYS A 68 5.37 -5.86 5.38
C LYS A 68 4.56 -5.04 6.38
N TYR A 69 3.93 -3.96 5.93
CA TYR A 69 3.31 -2.96 6.81
C TYR A 69 1.78 -2.99 6.79
N ASN A 70 1.15 -3.94 6.09
CA ASN A 70 -0.32 -4.12 6.13
C ASN A 70 -0.77 -5.04 7.28
N VAL A 71 -0.25 -4.85 8.49
CA VAL A 71 -0.41 -5.79 9.64
C VAL A 71 -1.86 -6.14 9.98
N ASP A 72 -2.81 -5.22 9.79
CA ASP A 72 -4.23 -5.46 10.14
C ASP A 72 -4.98 -6.33 9.12
N LYS A 73 -4.41 -6.58 7.94
CA LYS A 73 -5.10 -7.20 6.79
C LYS A 73 -4.43 -8.47 6.29
N VAL A 74 -3.43 -8.99 7.01
CA VAL A 74 -2.66 -10.17 6.61
C VAL A 74 -3.13 -11.43 7.33
N PHE A 75 -3.18 -12.53 6.59
CA PHE A 75 -3.61 -13.87 7.03
C PHE A 75 -2.45 -14.87 7.01
N PHE A 76 -1.22 -14.41 6.74
CA PHE A 76 -0.01 -15.24 6.79
C PHE A 76 0.71 -15.03 8.13
N LYS A 77 1.33 -16.09 8.65
CA LYS A 77 2.20 -16.08 9.83
C LYS A 77 3.66 -16.13 9.40
#